data_AF-A0A8S3U807-F1
#
_entry.id   AF-A0A8S3U807-F1
#
_cell.length_a   1.000
_cell.length_b   1.000
_cell.length_c   1.000
_cell.angle_alpha   90.00
_cell.angle_beta   90.00
_cell.angle_gamma   90.00
#
_symmetry.space_group_name_H-M   'P 1'
#
loop_
_entity.id
_entity.type
_entity.pdbx_description
1 polymer ?
#
loop_
_entity_poly.entity_id
_entity_poly.type
_entity_poly.pdbx_seq_one_letter_code
_entity_poly.pdbx_strand_id
1 'polypeptide(L)'
;MCISELTKVNTEHKRAMGKEGHGVMNENGERLANMCSTNGLVIGGTLFKHKDIHKITWNSPNNRDKNQIDHIIIDGKWRRSLLDIRAFRGADVNSDHHLVIAKLQLKLKKVPDNNKPGRKILHVNRLKEPEIKEKFVIELRNRFRVLEEIDPTEDNSIEKKWENIKEVYQNTSEKIIGFRKSSNKQWLTSDTWKAIDERAKLKEKVLSTRSSRLKEQTQKEYAEKDKEVKKRARKDKRNHLEERPEEAEKAAARSDLSIFYKITKKNYVDNPNNHLK
;
A
#
# COMPACT_ATOMS: atom_id res chain seq x y z
N MET A 1 19.24 -18.20 -4.06
CA MET A 1 18.20 -17.51 -4.84
C MET A 1 18.43 -17.88 -6.30
N CYS A 2 17.49 -18.59 -6.94
CA CYS A 2 17.64 -18.98 -8.35
C CYS A 2 17.26 -17.79 -9.22
N ILE A 3 18.27 -17.12 -9.79
CA ILE A 3 18.09 -15.92 -10.60
C ILE A 3 17.79 -16.36 -12.03
N SER A 4 16.63 -15.99 -12.59
CA SER A 4 16.31 -16.21 -14.01
C SER A 4 16.66 -14.96 -14.83
N GLU A 5 17.58 -15.09 -15.78
CA GLU A 5 17.90 -14.01 -16.73
C GLU A 5 17.41 -14.37 -18.12
N LEU A 6 16.88 -13.39 -18.86
CA LEU A 6 16.28 -13.63 -20.18
C LEU A 6 16.94 -12.77 -21.26
N THR A 7 17.27 -13.42 -22.37
CA THR A 7 17.94 -12.80 -23.53
C THR A 7 17.00 -11.94 -24.40
N LYS A 8 17.58 -11.01 -25.14
CA LYS A 8 16.93 -10.23 -26.21
C LYS A 8 16.45 -11.11 -27.37
N VAL A 9 17.13 -12.22 -27.66
CA VAL A 9 16.79 -13.07 -28.81
C VAL A 9 16.69 -14.51 -28.34
N ASN A 10 15.48 -15.05 -28.38
CA ASN A 10 15.25 -16.48 -28.23
C ASN A 10 14.34 -16.97 -29.36
N THR A 11 14.92 -17.75 -30.28
CA THR A 11 14.21 -18.32 -31.44
C THR A 11 13.42 -19.57 -31.10
N GLU A 12 13.70 -20.23 -29.98
CA GLU A 12 13.12 -21.51 -29.56
C GLU A 12 11.82 -21.32 -28.78
N HIS A 13 11.69 -20.22 -28.03
CA HIS A 13 10.50 -19.94 -27.19
C HIS A 13 9.65 -18.77 -27.70
N LYS A 14 9.50 -18.60 -29.02
CA LYS A 14 8.77 -17.46 -29.64
C LYS A 14 7.32 -17.26 -29.15
N ARG A 15 6.66 -18.31 -28.67
CA ARG A 15 5.30 -18.22 -28.12
C ARG A 15 5.30 -17.62 -26.71
N ALA A 16 6.23 -18.06 -25.87
CA ALA A 16 6.33 -17.62 -24.48
C ALA A 16 7.11 -16.32 -24.30
N MET A 17 8.10 -16.05 -25.15
CA MET A 17 9.00 -14.90 -25.04
C MET A 17 8.85 -13.94 -26.21
N GLY A 18 9.18 -12.68 -25.98
CA GLY A 18 9.39 -11.66 -27.01
C GLY A 18 10.88 -11.42 -27.30
N LYS A 19 11.16 -10.34 -28.04
CA LYS A 19 12.51 -9.99 -28.51
C LYS A 19 13.21 -8.93 -27.65
N GLU A 20 12.62 -8.62 -26.49
CA GLU A 20 12.97 -7.43 -25.72
C GLU A 20 13.48 -7.75 -24.32
N GLY A 21 13.91 -8.99 -24.05
CA GLY A 21 14.59 -9.35 -22.80
C GLY A 21 15.86 -8.52 -22.54
N HIS A 22 16.45 -8.66 -21.37
CA HIS A 22 17.68 -7.98 -20.98
C HIS A 22 18.66 -8.95 -20.31
N GLY A 23 19.90 -8.99 -20.81
CA GLY A 23 20.96 -9.86 -20.31
C GLY A 23 21.22 -11.08 -21.19
N VAL A 24 21.96 -12.03 -20.64
CA VAL A 24 22.27 -13.34 -21.26
C VAL A 24 21.43 -14.40 -20.55
N MET A 25 20.78 -15.28 -21.32
CA MET A 25 19.93 -16.30 -20.73
C MET A 25 20.77 -17.30 -19.95
N ASN A 26 20.44 -17.49 -18.68
CA ASN A 26 21.06 -18.51 -17.83
C ASN A 26 20.15 -19.74 -17.72
N GLU A 27 20.64 -20.80 -17.09
CA GLU A 27 19.91 -22.07 -16.96
C GLU A 27 18.52 -21.90 -16.31
N ASN A 28 18.41 -21.04 -15.29
CA ASN A 28 17.12 -20.74 -14.66
C ASN A 28 16.17 -19.99 -15.61
N GLY A 29 16.71 -19.08 -16.42
CA GLY A 29 15.96 -18.39 -17.47
C GLY A 29 15.43 -19.34 -18.53
N GLU A 30 16.24 -20.31 -18.94
CA GLU A 30 15.83 -21.37 -19.86
C GLU A 30 14.73 -22.26 -19.25
N ARG A 31 14.89 -22.70 -17.99
CA ARG A 31 13.86 -23.44 -17.26
C ARG A 31 12.55 -22.65 -17.16
N LEU A 32 12.62 -21.35 -16.90
CA LEU A 32 11.46 -20.46 -16.86
C LEU A 32 10.77 -20.38 -18.23
N ALA A 33 11.55 -20.21 -19.31
CA ALA A 33 11.04 -20.10 -20.67
C ALA A 33 10.41 -21.42 -21.15
N ASN A 34 11.01 -22.56 -20.80
CA ASN A 34 10.48 -23.90 -21.04
C ASN A 34 9.13 -24.09 -20.32
N MET A 35 9.08 -23.80 -19.02
CA MET A 35 7.84 -23.89 -18.23
C MET A 35 6.73 -23.01 -18.84
N CYS A 36 7.05 -21.78 -19.24
CA CYS A 36 6.08 -20.90 -19.87
C CYS A 36 5.60 -21.42 -21.23
N SER A 37 6.51 -21.96 -22.04
CA SER A 37 6.20 -22.51 -23.36
C SER A 37 5.27 -23.72 -23.24
N THR A 38 5.53 -24.63 -22.31
CA THR A 38 4.70 -25.83 -22.06
C THR A 38 3.31 -25.48 -21.58
N ASN A 39 3.19 -24.45 -20.73
CA ASN A 39 1.92 -24.07 -20.10
C ASN A 39 1.14 -22.99 -20.87
N GLY A 40 1.58 -22.60 -22.07
CA GLY A 40 0.93 -21.54 -22.85
C GLY A 40 0.98 -20.17 -22.16
N LEU A 41 1.97 -19.92 -21.32
CA LEU A 41 2.20 -18.65 -20.63
C LEU A 41 3.14 -17.75 -21.44
N VAL A 42 3.09 -16.46 -21.15
CA VAL A 42 3.89 -15.43 -21.80
C VAL A 42 4.65 -14.61 -20.77
N ILE A 43 5.96 -14.49 -20.98
CA ILE A 43 6.85 -13.68 -20.14
C ILE A 43 6.80 -12.23 -20.60
N GLY A 44 5.98 -11.46 -19.90
CA GLY A 44 5.66 -10.09 -20.25
C GLY A 44 6.88 -9.14 -20.30
N GLY A 45 7.88 -9.37 -19.44
CA GLY A 45 9.10 -8.56 -19.38
C GLY A 45 9.97 -8.59 -20.63
N THR A 46 9.67 -9.47 -21.59
CA THR A 46 10.42 -9.64 -22.85
C THR A 46 9.65 -9.15 -24.08
N LEU A 47 8.44 -8.59 -23.91
CA LEU A 47 7.54 -8.28 -25.02
C LEU A 47 7.72 -6.89 -25.63
N PHE A 48 7.96 -5.88 -24.79
CA PHE A 48 7.86 -4.47 -25.17
C PHE A 48 9.24 -3.83 -25.29
N LYS A 49 9.40 -3.03 -26.36
CA LYS A 49 10.63 -2.29 -26.60
C LYS A 49 10.76 -1.15 -25.60
N HIS A 50 11.79 -1.24 -24.78
CA HIS A 50 12.11 -0.26 -23.75
C HIS A 50 13.61 0.01 -23.71
N LYS A 51 14.00 1.17 -23.17
CA LYS A 51 15.40 1.40 -22.78
C LYS A 51 15.77 0.44 -21.66
N ASP A 52 17.03 0.00 -21.57
CA ASP A 52 17.48 -0.95 -20.53
C ASP A 52 17.18 -0.46 -19.11
N ILE A 53 17.20 0.86 -18.90
CA ILE A 53 16.79 1.48 -17.64
C ILE A 53 15.36 1.12 -17.21
N HIS A 54 14.46 0.75 -18.12
CA HIS A 54 13.08 0.35 -17.83
C HIS A 54 12.89 -1.18 -17.89
N LYS A 55 13.95 -1.94 -18.13
CA LYS A 55 13.95 -3.41 -18.14
C LYS A 55 14.62 -4.00 -16.90
N ILE A 56 15.65 -3.34 -16.38
CA ILE A 56 16.41 -3.75 -15.20
C ILE A 56 15.52 -3.66 -13.95
N THR A 57 15.34 -4.80 -13.27
CA THR A 57 14.51 -4.90 -12.07
C THR A 57 15.33 -5.03 -10.80
N TRP A 58 16.62 -5.32 -10.90
CA TRP A 58 17.51 -5.45 -9.76
C TRP A 58 18.86 -4.78 -10.01
N ASN A 59 19.42 -4.13 -9.00
CA ASN A 59 20.80 -3.67 -9.02
C ASN A 59 21.54 -4.25 -7.81
N SER A 60 22.80 -4.61 -8.00
CA SER A 60 23.64 -5.04 -6.89
C SER A 60 23.79 -3.93 -5.83
N PRO A 61 24.07 -4.28 -4.56
CA PRO A 61 24.29 -3.29 -3.50
C PRO A 61 25.43 -2.30 -3.80
N ASN A 62 26.42 -2.73 -4.59
CA ASN A 62 27.54 -1.91 -5.05
C ASN A 62 27.25 -1.20 -6.40
N ASN A 63 26.03 -1.33 -6.93
CA ASN A 63 25.54 -0.73 -8.17
C ASN A 63 26.36 -1.07 -9.44
N ARG A 64 27.14 -2.15 -9.40
CA ARG A 64 27.93 -2.66 -10.53
C ARG A 64 27.09 -3.52 -11.47
N ASP A 65 26.32 -4.45 -10.91
CA ASP A 65 25.58 -5.45 -11.65
C ASP A 65 24.10 -5.08 -11.72
N LYS A 66 23.46 -5.34 -12.85
CA LYS A 66 22.10 -4.89 -13.15
C LYS A 66 21.40 -5.93 -14.00
N ASN A 67 20.40 -6.58 -13.43
CA ASN A 67 19.78 -7.76 -14.05
C ASN A 67 18.25 -7.55 -14.12
N GLN A 68 17.62 -8.30 -15.04
CA GLN A 68 16.18 -8.43 -15.11
C GLN A 68 15.82 -9.79 -14.49
N ILE A 69 15.28 -9.77 -13.28
CA ILE A 69 15.05 -10.99 -12.48
C ILE A 69 13.61 -11.07 -11.95
N ASP A 70 12.85 -9.98 -12.07
CA ASP A 70 11.44 -9.91 -11.70
C ASP A 70 10.60 -9.88 -12.97
N HIS A 71 9.70 -10.85 -13.12
CA HIS A 71 8.88 -10.99 -14.32
C HIS A 71 7.39 -11.04 -13.98
N ILE A 72 6.58 -10.37 -14.78
CA ILE A 72 5.13 -10.56 -14.80
C ILE A 72 4.83 -11.54 -15.95
N ILE A 73 4.21 -12.66 -15.60
CA ILE A 73 3.87 -13.74 -16.51
C ILE A 73 2.35 -13.84 -16.56
N ILE A 74 1.80 -13.97 -17.77
CA ILE A 74 0.36 -14.07 -17.99
C ILE A 74 0.04 -15.24 -18.90
N ASP A 75 -1.19 -15.75 -18.82
CA ASP A 75 -1.71 -16.71 -19.79
C ASP A 75 -1.69 -16.08 -21.20
N GLY A 76 -1.21 -16.86 -22.17
CA GLY A 76 -1.04 -16.43 -23.55
C GLY A 76 -2.34 -15.95 -24.21
N LYS A 77 -3.51 -16.41 -23.75
CA LYS A 77 -4.81 -15.90 -24.21
C LYS A 77 -5.00 -14.41 -23.92
N TRP A 78 -4.39 -13.91 -22.84
CA TRP A 78 -4.43 -12.50 -22.43
C TRP A 78 -3.26 -11.70 -22.96
N ARG A 79 -2.39 -12.26 -23.80
CA ARG A 79 -1.22 -11.57 -24.35
C ARG A 79 -1.56 -10.22 -24.96
N ARG A 80 -2.69 -10.11 -25.68
CA ARG A 80 -3.15 -8.85 -26.30
C ARG A 80 -3.72 -7.85 -25.30
N SER A 81 -4.13 -8.30 -24.12
CA SER A 81 -4.59 -7.43 -23.03
C SER A 81 -3.44 -6.76 -22.31
N LEU A 82 -2.22 -7.29 -22.43
CA LEU A 82 -1.03 -6.67 -21.87
C LEU A 82 -0.55 -5.56 -22.81
N LEU A 83 -0.57 -4.33 -22.33
CA LEU A 83 -0.24 -3.14 -23.12
C LEU A 83 1.18 -2.64 -22.86
N ASP A 84 1.68 -2.82 -21.64
CA ASP A 84 3.03 -2.40 -21.26
C ASP A 84 3.51 -3.16 -20.01
N ILE A 85 4.82 -3.42 -19.93
CA ILE A 85 5.51 -3.85 -18.70
C ILE A 85 6.84 -3.15 -18.63
N ARG A 86 7.14 -2.57 -17.46
CA ARG A 86 8.42 -1.90 -17.21
C ARG A 86 8.78 -1.84 -15.73
N ALA A 87 10.07 -1.73 -15.47
CA ALA A 87 10.61 -1.36 -14.17
C ALA A 87 10.28 0.11 -13.85
N PHE A 88 9.67 0.35 -12.70
CA PHE A 88 9.27 1.64 -12.19
C PHE A 88 10.31 2.18 -11.21
N ARG A 89 11.35 2.80 -11.77
CA ARG A 89 12.50 3.33 -11.03
C ARG A 89 12.22 4.56 -10.18
N GLY A 90 11.11 5.25 -10.46
CA GLY A 90 10.68 6.43 -9.70
C GLY A 90 10.18 6.10 -8.30
N ALA A 91 9.74 4.87 -8.04
CA ALA A 91 9.26 4.49 -6.71
C ALA A 91 10.40 4.43 -5.69
N ASP A 92 10.27 5.13 -4.57
CA ASP A 92 11.20 5.06 -3.44
C ASP A 92 10.85 3.90 -2.49
N VAL A 93 11.32 2.69 -2.81
CA VAL A 93 10.97 1.46 -2.08
C VAL A 93 12.08 0.98 -1.14
N ASN A 94 13.23 1.67 -1.09
CA ASN A 94 14.41 1.26 -0.30
C ASN A 94 14.81 -0.22 -0.48
N SER A 95 14.75 -0.71 -1.71
CA SER A 95 15.16 -2.06 -2.09
C SER A 95 16.19 -1.96 -3.22
N ASP A 96 17.03 -2.98 -3.30
CA ASP A 96 17.85 -3.32 -4.46
C ASP A 96 17.03 -3.73 -5.68
N HIS A 97 15.75 -4.09 -5.48
CA HIS A 97 14.76 -4.30 -6.53
C HIS A 97 13.99 -3.00 -6.89
N HIS A 98 13.64 -2.88 -8.16
CA HIS A 98 12.67 -1.93 -8.68
C HIS A 98 11.30 -2.61 -8.80
N LEU A 99 10.23 -1.87 -8.51
CA LEU A 99 8.88 -2.35 -8.78
C LEU A 99 8.69 -2.61 -10.28
N VAL A 100 8.04 -3.70 -10.63
CA VAL A 100 7.62 -3.98 -12.01
C VAL A 100 6.13 -3.65 -12.13
N ILE A 101 5.78 -2.80 -13.10
CA ILE A 101 4.39 -2.39 -13.34
C ILE A 101 3.95 -2.90 -14.70
N ALA A 102 2.77 -3.52 -14.73
CA ALA A 102 2.06 -3.90 -15.95
C ALA A 102 0.87 -2.97 -16.19
N LYS A 103 0.65 -2.59 -17.45
CA LYS A 103 -0.58 -1.96 -17.92
C LYS A 103 -1.42 -3.02 -18.63
N LEU A 104 -2.62 -3.28 -18.11
CA LEU A 104 -3.55 -4.28 -18.62
C LEU A 104 -4.84 -3.63 -19.11
N GLN A 105 -5.38 -4.11 -20.22
CA GLN A 105 -6.70 -3.78 -20.73
C GLN A 105 -7.56 -5.03 -20.76
N LEU A 106 -8.53 -5.09 -19.84
CA LEU A 106 -9.43 -6.23 -19.68
C LEU A 106 -10.85 -5.83 -20.08
N LYS A 107 -11.52 -6.69 -20.84
CA LYS A 107 -12.97 -6.62 -21.08
C LYS A 107 -13.62 -7.67 -20.20
N LEU A 108 -14.09 -7.26 -19.03
CA LEU A 108 -14.70 -8.15 -18.05
C LEU A 108 -16.22 -8.08 -18.16
N LYS A 109 -16.89 -9.22 -17.95
CA LYS A 109 -18.34 -9.25 -17.78
C LYS A 109 -18.68 -8.53 -16.47
N LYS A 110 -19.65 -7.62 -16.51
CA LYS A 110 -20.18 -6.98 -15.31
C LYS A 110 -20.85 -8.06 -14.45
N VAL A 111 -20.25 -8.36 -13.31
CA VAL A 111 -20.91 -9.12 -12.24
C VAL A 111 -21.67 -8.08 -11.40
N PRO A 112 -22.96 -8.27 -11.10
CA PRO A 112 -23.68 -7.38 -10.19
C PRO A 112 -22.93 -7.33 -8.86
N ASP A 113 -22.57 -6.11 -8.47
CA ASP A 113 -21.75 -5.88 -7.30
C ASP A 113 -22.60 -6.09 -6.04
N ASN A 114 -22.60 -7.32 -5.53
CA ASN A 114 -23.19 -7.62 -4.23
C ASN A 114 -22.26 -7.19 -3.08
N ASN A 115 -21.08 -6.61 -3.35
CA ASN A 115 -20.33 -5.95 -2.30
C ASN A 115 -21.05 -4.66 -1.91
N LYS A 116 -21.78 -4.75 -0.80
CA LYS A 116 -22.09 -3.56 -0.01
C LYS A 116 -20.78 -2.79 0.18
N PRO A 117 -20.73 -1.47 -0.07
CA PRO A 117 -19.54 -0.69 0.19
C PRO A 117 -19.04 -1.02 1.59
N GLY A 118 -17.74 -1.33 1.73
CA GLY A 118 -17.17 -1.76 3.00
C GLY A 118 -17.67 -0.85 4.13
N ARG A 119 -18.20 -1.45 5.21
CA ARG A 119 -18.90 -0.72 6.27
C ARG A 119 -18.03 0.45 6.74
N LYS A 120 -18.46 1.68 6.46
CA LYS A 120 -17.76 2.87 6.95
C LYS A 120 -17.91 2.91 8.48
N ILE A 121 -16.78 2.87 9.19
CA ILE A 121 -16.77 2.84 10.66
C ILE A 121 -16.64 4.27 11.18
N LEU A 122 -17.61 4.73 11.98
CA LEU A 122 -17.56 6.04 12.64
C LEU A 122 -16.37 6.15 13.60
N HIS A 123 -15.73 7.32 13.65
CA HIS A 123 -14.57 7.56 14.50
C HIS A 123 -14.95 7.98 15.93
N VAL A 124 -15.78 7.18 16.62
CA VAL A 124 -16.36 7.47 17.96
C VAL A 124 -15.35 7.93 19.03
N ASN A 125 -14.06 7.57 18.92
CA ASN A 125 -13.04 8.05 19.85
C ASN A 125 -12.86 9.58 19.85
N ARG A 126 -13.21 10.28 18.77
CA ARG A 126 -13.16 11.75 18.71
C ARG A 126 -14.11 12.42 19.71
N LEU A 127 -15.14 11.72 20.19
CA LEU A 127 -16.03 12.23 21.24
C LEU A 127 -15.34 12.33 22.61
N LYS A 128 -14.12 11.81 22.77
CA LYS A 128 -13.30 12.02 23.97
C LYS A 128 -12.73 13.44 24.02
N GLU A 129 -12.62 14.13 22.87
CA GLU A 129 -12.19 15.52 22.81
C GLU A 129 -13.37 16.42 23.23
N PRO A 130 -13.22 17.28 24.25
CA PRO A 130 -14.33 18.06 24.81
C PRO A 130 -14.96 19.00 23.78
N GLU A 131 -14.16 19.64 22.92
CA GLU A 131 -14.66 20.53 21.86
C GLU A 131 -15.53 19.79 20.82
N ILE A 132 -15.13 18.57 20.43
CA ILE A 132 -15.88 17.77 19.47
C ILE A 132 -17.17 17.27 20.10
N LYS A 133 -17.12 16.86 21.37
CA LYS A 133 -18.30 16.44 22.13
C LYS A 133 -19.32 17.57 22.21
N GLU A 134 -18.88 18.79 22.52
CA GLU A 134 -19.76 19.95 22.61
C GLU A 134 -20.41 20.28 21.27
N LYS A 135 -19.61 20.35 20.19
CA LYS A 135 -20.13 20.53 18.82
C LYS A 135 -21.14 19.46 18.41
N PHE A 136 -20.88 18.20 18.79
CA PHE A 136 -21.78 17.09 18.51
C PHE A 136 -23.13 17.26 19.23
N VAL A 137 -23.12 17.61 20.52
CA VAL A 137 -24.34 17.82 21.32
C VAL A 137 -25.17 18.98 20.77
N ILE A 138 -24.52 20.10 20.40
CA ILE A 138 -25.21 21.27 19.84
C ILE A 138 -25.88 20.92 18.50
N GLU A 139 -25.15 20.30 17.58
CA GLU A 139 -25.71 19.91 16.27
C GLU A 139 -26.85 18.90 16.43
N LEU A 140 -26.72 17.95 17.36
CA LEU A 140 -27.75 16.97 17.64
C LEU A 140 -29.04 17.64 18.16
N ARG A 141 -28.92 18.55 19.14
CA ARG A 141 -30.05 19.33 19.66
C ARG A 141 -30.74 20.16 18.58
N ASN A 142 -29.97 20.83 17.73
CA ASN A 142 -30.51 21.66 16.66
C ASN A 142 -31.34 20.83 15.67
N ARG A 143 -30.88 19.62 15.33
CA ARG A 143 -31.58 18.73 14.40
C ARG A 143 -32.83 18.10 15.00
N PHE A 144 -32.81 17.74 16.28
CA PHE A 144 -34.01 17.23 16.95
C PHE A 144 -35.08 18.31 17.11
N ARG A 145 -34.69 19.57 17.37
CA ARG A 145 -35.65 20.67 17.43
C ARG A 145 -36.42 20.86 16.11
N VAL A 146 -35.76 20.70 14.97
CA VAL A 146 -36.40 20.75 13.65
C VAL A 146 -37.38 19.57 13.45
N LEU A 147 -37.08 18.39 14.01
CA LEU A 147 -37.98 17.23 13.95
C LEU A 147 -39.24 17.39 14.82
N GLU A 148 -39.15 18.12 15.94
CA GLU A 148 -40.30 18.40 16.83
C GLU A 148 -41.30 19.38 16.20
N GLU A 149 -40.86 20.20 15.24
CA GLU A 149 -41.69 21.18 14.53
C GLU A 149 -42.47 20.56 13.34
N ILE A 150 -42.31 19.26 13.07
CA ILE A 150 -42.99 18.54 11.98
C ILE A 150 -44.43 18.17 12.40
N ASP A 151 -45.40 18.57 11.57
CA ASP A 151 -46.84 18.44 11.83
C ASP A 151 -47.28 16.95 11.99
N PRO A 152 -48.00 16.58 13.07
CA PRO A 152 -48.46 15.22 13.33
C PRO A 152 -49.41 14.60 12.27
N THR A 153 -49.83 15.37 11.25
CA THR A 153 -50.73 14.91 10.18
C THR A 153 -50.05 14.07 9.09
N GLU A 154 -48.71 14.07 9.00
CA GLU A 154 -47.96 13.21 8.09
C GLU A 154 -47.68 11.82 8.69
N ASP A 155 -48.29 10.77 8.12
CA ASP A 155 -48.07 9.32 8.32
C ASP A 155 -47.01 8.98 9.41
N ASN A 156 -47.45 9.07 10.67
CA ASN A 156 -46.60 9.19 11.85
C ASN A 156 -46.34 7.83 12.52
N SER A 157 -46.07 6.81 11.69
CA SER A 157 -45.81 5.44 12.15
C SER A 157 -44.60 5.41 13.09
N ILE A 158 -44.59 4.44 14.02
CA ILE A 158 -43.49 4.22 14.98
C ILE A 158 -42.18 3.96 14.22
N GLU A 159 -42.27 3.24 13.09
CA GLU A 159 -41.14 2.96 12.20
C GLU A 159 -40.55 4.25 11.63
N LYS A 160 -41.40 5.19 11.18
CA LYS A 160 -40.94 6.47 10.63
C LYS A 160 -40.30 7.35 11.72
N LYS A 161 -40.85 7.37 12.93
CA LYS A 161 -40.23 8.05 14.09
C LYS A 161 -38.85 7.48 14.41
N TRP A 162 -38.73 6.15 14.39
CA TRP A 162 -37.45 5.48 14.61
C TRP A 162 -36.45 5.75 13.49
N GLU A 163 -36.89 5.74 12.23
CA GLU A 163 -36.07 6.07 11.05
C GLU A 163 -35.51 7.50 11.19
N ASN A 164 -36.35 8.47 11.57
CA ASN A 164 -35.95 9.86 11.79
C ASN A 164 -34.90 10.01 12.90
N ILE A 165 -35.11 9.36 14.05
CA ILE A 165 -34.14 9.37 15.16
C ILE A 165 -32.79 8.82 14.68
N LYS A 166 -32.83 7.65 14.04
CA LYS A 166 -31.65 6.97 13.53
C LYS A 166 -30.92 7.83 12.50
N GLU A 167 -31.64 8.47 11.59
CA GLU A 167 -31.07 9.32 10.54
C GLU A 167 -30.43 10.58 11.13
N VAL A 168 -31.07 11.22 12.11
CA VAL A 168 -30.47 12.38 12.82
C VAL A 168 -29.17 11.99 13.50
N TYR A 169 -29.14 10.88 14.23
CA TYR A 169 -27.90 10.40 14.86
C TYR A 169 -26.83 10.05 13.82
N GLN A 170 -27.19 9.37 12.74
CA GLN A 170 -26.25 9.01 11.67
C GLN A 170 -25.68 10.26 11.00
N ASN A 171 -26.53 11.16 10.49
CA ASN A 171 -26.12 12.36 9.79
C ASN A 171 -25.28 13.29 10.70
N THR A 172 -25.60 13.38 12.00
CA THR A 172 -24.82 14.19 12.95
C THR A 172 -23.46 13.56 13.22
N SER A 173 -23.42 12.24 13.38
CA SER A 173 -22.18 11.47 13.55
C SER A 173 -21.28 11.59 12.32
N GLU A 174 -21.84 11.52 11.12
CA GLU A 174 -21.10 11.69 9.88
C GLU A 174 -20.54 13.10 9.72
N LYS A 175 -21.33 14.14 10.07
CA LYS A 175 -20.91 15.54 9.97
C LYS A 175 -19.79 15.90 10.95
N ILE A 176 -19.93 15.51 12.22
CA ILE A 176 -19.05 15.99 13.30
C ILE A 176 -17.89 15.02 13.58
N ILE A 177 -18.21 13.73 13.73
CA ILE A 177 -17.23 12.69 14.10
C ILE A 177 -16.50 12.21 12.84
N GLY A 178 -17.26 11.99 11.76
CA GLY A 178 -16.77 11.45 10.50
C GLY A 178 -16.35 9.97 10.61
N PHE A 179 -15.79 9.47 9.51
CA PHE A 179 -15.38 8.07 9.39
C PHE A 179 -13.90 7.89 9.71
N ARG A 180 -13.55 6.71 10.24
CA ARG A 180 -12.15 6.30 10.39
C ARG A 180 -11.49 6.25 9.01
N LYS A 181 -10.43 7.02 8.83
CA LYS A 181 -9.55 6.88 7.67
C LYS A 181 -8.70 5.62 7.85
N SER A 182 -8.39 4.93 6.74
CA SER A 182 -7.36 3.90 6.74
C SER A 182 -6.06 4.53 7.21
N SER A 183 -5.60 4.18 8.41
CA SER A 183 -4.37 4.77 8.94
C SER A 183 -3.20 4.22 8.16
N ASN A 184 -2.36 5.11 7.63
CA ASN A 184 -0.95 4.78 7.40
C ASN A 184 -0.37 4.16 8.68
N LYS A 185 0.60 3.26 8.52
CA LYS A 185 1.25 2.51 9.62
C LYS A 185 1.36 3.38 10.88
N GLN A 186 0.52 3.12 11.88
CA GLN A 186 0.26 4.01 13.04
C GLN A 186 1.50 4.29 13.89
N TRP A 187 2.59 3.56 13.67
CA TRP A 187 3.81 3.63 14.46
C TRP A 187 4.84 4.64 13.93
N LEU A 188 4.72 5.13 12.69
CA LEU A 188 5.66 6.11 12.14
C LEU A 188 5.26 7.53 12.52
N THR A 189 6.19 8.28 13.10
CA THR A 189 6.01 9.69 13.47
C THR A 189 5.94 10.60 12.25
N SER A 190 5.36 11.80 12.43
CA SER A 190 5.30 12.83 11.37
C SER A 190 6.67 13.22 10.85
N ASP A 191 7.69 13.26 11.71
CA ASP A 191 9.03 13.66 11.32
C ASP A 191 9.75 12.55 10.52
N THR A 192 9.43 11.28 10.79
CA THR A 192 9.89 10.18 9.94
C THR A 192 9.24 10.22 8.56
N TRP A 193 7.95 10.58 8.46
CA TRP A 193 7.29 10.80 7.18
C TRP A 193 7.94 11.94 6.38
N LYS A 194 8.21 13.09 7.01
CA LYS A 194 8.95 14.19 6.36
C LYS A 194 10.31 13.73 5.84
N ALA A 195 11.03 12.93 6.63
CA ALA A 195 12.33 12.38 6.24
C ALA A 195 12.23 11.48 5.00
N ILE A 196 11.18 10.66 4.93
CA ILE A 196 10.89 9.80 3.78
C ILE A 196 10.60 10.65 2.53
N ASP A 197 9.79 11.70 2.67
CA ASP A 197 9.47 12.61 1.56
C ASP A 197 10.72 13.35 1.05
N GLU A 198 11.58 13.82 1.95
CA GLU A 198 12.87 14.42 1.60
C GLU A 198 13.78 13.44 0.86
N ARG A 199 13.85 12.19 1.32
CA ARG A 199 14.61 11.13 0.65
C ARG A 199 14.06 10.83 -0.74
N ALA A 200 12.73 10.83 -0.91
CA ALA A 200 12.09 10.66 -2.21
C ALA A 200 12.47 11.79 -3.19
N LYS A 201 12.49 13.06 -2.72
CA LYS A 201 12.96 14.20 -3.52
C LYS A 201 14.44 14.07 -3.93
N LEU A 202 15.30 13.61 -3.02
CA LEU A 202 16.71 13.34 -3.35
C LEU A 202 16.85 12.24 -4.40
N LYS A 203 16.03 11.18 -4.32
CA LYS A 203 15.99 10.12 -5.33
C LYS A 203 15.66 10.68 -6.71
N GLU A 204 14.67 11.57 -6.79
CA GLU A 204 14.31 12.23 -8.04
C GLU A 204 15.47 13.07 -8.60
N LYS A 205 16.19 13.81 -7.76
CA LYS A 205 17.41 14.54 -8.15
C LYS A 205 18.49 13.61 -8.69
N VAL A 206 18.74 12.47 -8.04
CA VAL A 206 19.72 11.47 -8.51
C VAL A 206 19.35 10.91 -9.88
N LEU A 207 18.05 10.76 -10.17
CA LEU A 207 17.56 10.28 -11.47
C LEU A 207 17.62 11.35 -12.57
N SER A 208 17.39 12.62 -12.24
CA SER A 208 17.40 13.73 -13.22
C SER A 208 18.80 14.28 -13.51
N THR A 209 19.75 14.13 -12.58
CA THR A 209 21.11 14.64 -12.73
C THR A 209 21.89 13.87 -13.80
N ARG A 210 22.37 14.61 -14.82
CA ARG A 210 23.17 14.03 -15.92
C ARG A 210 24.68 14.06 -15.68
N SER A 211 25.20 15.08 -14.99
CA SER A 211 26.63 15.22 -14.72
C SER A 211 27.11 14.16 -13.74
N SER A 212 28.17 13.43 -14.09
CA SER A 212 28.72 12.34 -13.26
C SER A 212 29.12 12.83 -11.86
N ARG A 213 29.80 13.99 -11.78
CA ARG A 213 30.24 14.59 -10.52
C ARG A 213 29.07 14.96 -9.60
N LEU A 214 28.06 15.62 -10.15
CA LEU A 214 26.86 16.02 -9.38
C LEU A 214 26.02 14.80 -8.99
N LYS A 215 26.01 13.75 -9.83
CA LYS A 215 25.33 12.50 -9.53
C LYS A 215 25.98 11.78 -8.35
N GLU A 216 27.30 11.76 -8.27
CA GLU A 216 28.01 11.19 -7.12
C GLU A 216 27.69 11.95 -5.82
N GLN A 217 27.68 13.28 -5.88
CA GLN A 217 27.31 14.13 -4.73
C GLN A 217 25.87 13.88 -4.26
N THR A 218 24.90 13.96 -5.18
CA THR A 218 23.48 13.71 -4.86
C THR A 218 23.24 12.28 -4.39
N GLN A 219 24.03 11.31 -4.87
CA GLN A 219 23.94 9.93 -4.41
C GLN A 219 24.52 9.73 -3.00
N LYS A 220 25.57 10.47 -2.63
CA LYS A 220 26.08 10.54 -1.25
C LYS A 220 25.03 11.16 -0.32
N GLU A 221 24.44 12.29 -0.69
CA GLU A 221 23.34 12.93 0.06
C GLU A 221 22.16 11.97 0.27
N TYR A 222 21.74 11.27 -0.80
CA TYR A 222 20.69 10.25 -0.70
C TYR A 222 21.05 9.13 0.28
N ALA A 223 22.30 8.64 0.25
CA ALA A 223 22.75 7.57 1.14
C ALA A 223 22.78 7.99 2.62
N GLU A 224 23.16 9.23 2.91
CA GLU A 224 23.07 9.81 4.25
C GLU A 224 21.62 9.93 4.71
N LYS A 225 20.75 10.45 3.84
CA LYS A 225 19.31 10.57 4.14
C LYS A 225 18.66 9.21 4.36
N ASP A 226 19.05 8.19 3.60
CA ASP A 226 18.56 6.81 3.80
C ASP A 226 18.97 6.24 5.16
N LYS A 227 20.20 6.50 5.62
CA LYS A 227 20.63 6.13 6.98
C LYS A 227 19.79 6.83 8.05
N GLU A 228 19.51 8.12 7.87
CA GLU A 228 18.65 8.91 8.78
C GLU A 228 17.22 8.34 8.84
N VAL A 229 16.60 8.09 7.68
CA VAL A 229 15.26 7.48 7.58
C VAL A 229 15.24 6.11 8.26
N LYS A 230 16.23 5.24 7.98
CA LYS A 230 16.33 3.92 8.62
C LYS A 230 16.50 4.03 10.13
N LYS A 231 17.29 4.98 10.63
CA LYS A 231 17.47 5.22 12.07
C LYS A 231 16.16 5.68 12.72
N ARG A 232 15.47 6.65 12.12
CA ARG A 232 14.18 7.14 12.61
C ARG A 232 13.11 6.05 12.61
N ALA A 233 12.95 5.33 11.50
CA ALA A 233 11.99 4.23 11.42
C ALA A 233 12.27 3.12 12.45
N ARG A 234 13.54 2.79 12.73
CA ARG A 234 13.85 1.83 13.80
C ARG A 234 13.51 2.36 15.19
N LYS A 235 13.78 3.65 15.45
CA LYS A 235 13.41 4.31 16.71
C LYS A 235 11.90 4.30 16.90
N ASP A 236 11.15 4.77 15.91
CA ASP A 236 9.69 4.82 15.93
C ASP A 236 9.08 3.43 16.14
N LYS A 237 9.61 2.41 15.44
CA LYS A 237 9.17 1.03 15.63
C LYS A 237 9.43 0.54 17.05
N ARG A 238 10.60 0.84 17.62
CA ARG A 238 10.93 0.46 19.00
C ARG A 238 10.03 1.15 20.01
N ASN A 239 9.87 2.47 19.91
CA ASN A 239 8.97 3.23 20.78
C ASN A 239 7.54 2.67 20.71
N HIS A 240 7.04 2.40 19.52
CA HIS A 240 5.71 1.79 19.37
C HIS A 240 5.59 0.41 20.00
N LEU A 241 6.66 -0.40 19.99
CA LEU A 241 6.66 -1.70 20.65
C LEU A 241 6.77 -1.58 22.18
N GLU A 242 7.47 -0.57 22.68
CA GLU A 242 7.63 -0.28 24.12
C GLU A 242 6.37 0.34 24.75
N GLU A 243 5.66 1.22 24.03
CA GLU A 243 4.42 1.86 24.51
C GLU A 243 3.25 0.88 24.65
N ARG A 244 3.23 -0.20 23.85
CA ARG A 244 2.09 -1.14 23.80
C ARG A 244 1.90 -1.97 25.08
N PRO A 245 2.95 -2.54 25.69
CA PRO A 245 2.86 -3.16 27.01
C PRO A 245 2.35 -2.19 28.08
N GLU A 246 2.85 -0.94 28.11
CA GLU A 246 2.40 0.05 29.10
C GLU A 246 0.92 0.39 28.94
N GLU A 247 0.42 0.51 27.70
CA GLU A 247 -1.01 0.72 27.44
C GLU A 247 -1.85 -0.48 27.87
N ALA A 248 -1.34 -1.70 27.68
CA ALA A 248 -2.01 -2.92 28.16
C ALA A 248 -2.06 -2.96 29.69
N GLU A 249 -0.96 -2.63 30.38
CA GLU A 249 -0.90 -2.57 31.85
C GLU A 249 -1.84 -1.50 32.41
N LYS A 250 -1.86 -0.30 31.82
CA LYS A 250 -2.79 0.78 32.21
C LYS A 250 -4.25 0.39 31.96
N ALA A 251 -4.55 -0.34 30.89
CA ALA A 251 -5.89 -0.85 30.61
C ALA A 251 -6.30 -1.94 31.61
N ALA A 252 -5.39 -2.85 31.96
CA ALA A 252 -5.61 -3.87 32.98
C ALA A 252 -5.85 -3.24 34.37
N ALA A 253 -5.06 -2.23 34.75
CA ALA A 253 -5.22 -1.49 36.00
C ALA A 253 -6.59 -0.77 36.09
N ARG A 254 -7.18 -0.39 34.95
CA ARG A 254 -8.52 0.21 34.85
C ARG A 254 -9.64 -0.81 34.68
N SER A 255 -9.34 -2.11 34.72
CA SER A 255 -10.26 -3.21 34.41
C SER A 255 -10.92 -3.12 33.02
N ASP A 256 -10.30 -2.44 32.06
CA ASP A 256 -10.78 -2.38 30.66
C ASP A 256 -10.26 -3.58 29.86
N LEU A 257 -10.90 -4.73 30.09
CA LEU A 257 -10.58 -6.01 29.45
C LEU A 257 -10.70 -5.97 27.91
N SER A 258 -11.55 -5.10 27.37
CA SER A 258 -11.73 -4.95 25.92
C SER A 258 -10.49 -4.35 25.25
N ILE A 259 -9.92 -3.29 25.86
CA ILE A 259 -8.71 -2.65 25.37
C ILE A 259 -7.50 -3.57 25.58
N PHE A 260 -7.38 -4.19 26.77
CA PHE A 260 -6.32 -5.15 27.06
C PHE A 260 -6.29 -6.31 26.05
N TYR A 261 -7.44 -6.94 25.76
CA TYR A 261 -7.52 -8.05 24.81
C TYR A 261 -7.18 -7.62 23.38
N LYS A 262 -7.59 -6.41 22.96
CA LYS A 262 -7.24 -5.87 21.64
C LYS A 262 -5.73 -5.64 21.49
N ILE A 263 -5.08 -5.09 22.52
CA ILE A 263 -3.64 -4.82 22.49
C ILE A 263 -2.84 -6.13 22.49
N THR A 264 -3.17 -7.07 23.38
CA THR A 264 -2.51 -8.38 23.48
C THR A 264 -2.68 -9.23 22.22
N LYS A 265 -3.88 -9.30 21.65
CA LYS A 265 -4.12 -9.97 20.36
C LYS A 265 -3.30 -9.36 19.23
N LYS A 266 -3.21 -8.02 19.18
CA LYS A 266 -2.42 -7.32 18.16
C LYS A 266 -0.91 -7.55 18.37
N ASN A 267 -0.43 -7.60 19.62
CA ASN A 267 0.96 -7.94 19.96
C ASN A 267 1.33 -9.36 19.51
N TYR A 268 0.39 -10.31 19.68
CA TYR A 268 0.60 -11.68 19.25
C TYR A 268 0.77 -11.81 17.72
N VAL A 269 -0.04 -11.08 16.95
CA VAL A 269 0.00 -11.07 15.47
C VAL A 269 1.23 -10.31 14.94
N ASP A 270 1.63 -9.23 15.59
CA ASP A 270 2.76 -8.40 15.15
C ASP A 270 4.13 -9.00 15.55
N ASN A 271 4.17 -10.08 16.35
CA ASN A 271 5.41 -10.73 16.80
C ASN A 271 5.93 -11.70 15.72
N PRO A 272 7.08 -11.41 15.06
CA PRO A 272 7.63 -12.25 14.00
C PRO A 272 8.03 -13.66 14.48
N ASN A 273 8.21 -13.87 15.78
CA ASN A 273 8.56 -15.18 16.34
C ASN A 273 7.35 -16.11 16.57
N ASN A 274 6.11 -15.60 16.46
CA ASN A 274 4.90 -16.41 16.69
C ASN A 274 4.44 -17.20 15.45
N HIS A 275 5.04 -16.96 14.27
CA HIS A 275 4.73 -17.69 13.03
C HIS A 275 5.70 -18.85 12.74
N LEU A 276 6.56 -19.19 13.69
CA LEU A 276 7.43 -20.36 13.66
C LEU A 276 6.79 -21.48 14.50
N LYS A 277 5.75 -22.10 13.96
CA LYS A 277 5.28 -23.44 14.36
C LYS A 277 4.76 -24.17 13.13
#